data_AF-A0A812UHB6-F1
#
_entry.id   AF-A0A812UHB6-F1
#
_cell.length_a   1.000
_cell.length_b   1.000
_cell.length_c   1.000
_cell.angle_alpha   90.00
_cell.angle_beta   90.00
_cell.angle_gamma   90.00
#
_symmetry.space_group_name_H-M   'P 1'
#
loop_
_entity.id
_entity.type
_entity.pdbx_description
1 polymer ?
#
loop_
_entity_poly.entity_id
_entity_poly.type
_entity_poly.pdbx_seq_one_letter_code
_entity_poly.pdbx_strand_id
1 'polypeptide(L)'
;MASGLNRLRRGEFNKILAIDSLYHFDKPAFFGECAKLLQIRETVIFTDVILREDTPSWVRLCLCAMDIRWSGHWTEKDYRGKLQEAGFRVNTWKSLEPFVLQPSFPHVFAQYLDYVVVKAELSECAWRPTAAVIGSGMSGLIAAHLLEESHDVIIYEAGPKCGLVGLQEELAPGVAVDVPLRFMMPHYYHHLLGVIKELGIPVRAVPYNASYQRGGDMLLVTSTSWLGHISQHLKYVPYLAKLMFTVFFRKELEGESFLDYMTRHGLHQHEAYQIYSLHLSWMLSCTYEQANNTPAGVILGFIRASNPLVRMYQESGNIMRVYPTMRALQDALLKGKDLRLNSPIKPFGGFRAIDGQIFDVVVVATDAAAAGYLLGGEWKKRLERIHYQKGSIVVHKDPSLMPPCRSDWRTFNVREDGPGGTCQITVWLNKFWGRDDIEEDLFETWNPAERPASSQTIKEVTLGRATYTSAMK
;
A
#
# COMPACT_ATOMS: atom_id res chain seq x y z
N MET A 1 -43.44 -6.52 5.63
CA MET A 1 -43.08 -5.11 5.34
C MET A 1 -44.29 -4.21 5.64
N ALA A 2 -44.06 -3.10 6.34
CA ALA A 2 -44.93 -1.90 6.43
C ALA A 2 -46.25 -1.94 7.24
N SER A 3 -46.17 -2.01 8.58
CA SER A 3 -47.20 -1.38 9.46
C SER A 3 -46.62 -0.32 10.42
N GLY A 4 -45.29 -0.21 10.52
CA GLY A 4 -44.59 0.79 11.35
C GLY A 4 -44.32 2.15 10.67
N LEU A 5 -44.50 2.26 9.34
CA LEU A 5 -44.15 3.47 8.56
C LEU A 5 -44.95 4.72 8.94
N ASN A 6 -46.13 4.57 9.53
CA ASN A 6 -46.97 5.71 9.95
C ASN A 6 -46.59 6.28 11.34
N ARG A 7 -45.51 5.82 11.98
CA ARG A 7 -45.10 6.25 13.33
C ARG A 7 -43.85 7.15 13.36
N LEU A 8 -43.19 7.40 12.24
CA LEU A 8 -41.97 8.22 12.15
C LEU A 8 -42.26 9.50 11.35
N ARG A 9 -42.00 10.68 11.92
CA ARG A 9 -42.19 11.95 11.21
C ARG A 9 -40.92 12.35 10.46
N ARG A 10 -41.09 12.98 9.29
CA ARG A 10 -39.99 13.52 8.50
C ARG A 10 -39.23 14.57 9.33
N GLY A 11 -37.91 14.39 9.49
CA GLY A 11 -37.05 15.26 10.32
C GLY A 11 -36.73 14.74 11.72
N GLU A 12 -37.25 13.57 12.13
CA GLU A 12 -36.93 12.98 13.43
C GLU A 12 -35.57 12.25 13.49
N PHE A 13 -34.86 12.09 12.36
CA PHE A 13 -33.59 11.34 12.26
C PHE A 13 -32.77 11.82 11.04
N ASN A 14 -31.43 11.65 11.11
CA ASN A 14 -30.50 12.06 10.03
C ASN A 14 -30.02 10.87 9.16
N LYS A 15 -30.01 9.64 9.70
CA LYS A 15 -29.74 8.39 8.96
C LYS A 15 -30.67 7.27 9.48
N ILE A 16 -31.21 6.43 8.59
CA ILE A 16 -31.99 5.24 8.96
C ILE A 16 -31.10 4.01 8.72
N LEU A 17 -30.91 3.19 9.75
CA LEU A 17 -30.37 1.82 9.63
C LEU A 17 -31.38 0.86 10.27
N ALA A 18 -32.32 0.37 9.47
CA ALA A 18 -33.26 -0.64 9.93
C ALA A 18 -32.52 -1.98 10.11
N ILE A 19 -32.62 -2.56 11.29
CA ILE A 19 -32.25 -3.96 11.51
C ILE A 19 -33.54 -4.77 11.62
N ASP A 20 -33.63 -5.90 10.93
CA ASP A 20 -34.68 -6.90 11.14
C ASP A 20 -33.96 -8.18 11.65
N SER A 21 -33.46 -8.15 12.90
CA SER A 21 -32.51 -9.15 13.41
C SER A 21 -33.12 -10.18 14.35
N LEU A 22 -34.13 -10.90 13.87
CA LEU A 22 -34.37 -12.23 14.43
C LEU A 22 -33.37 -13.27 13.92
N TYR A 23 -32.76 -13.07 12.74
CA TYR A 23 -32.21 -14.24 12.03
C TYR A 23 -30.67 -14.39 12.03
N HIS A 24 -29.80 -13.41 11.70
CA HIS A 24 -28.38 -13.77 11.42
C HIS A 24 -27.22 -12.78 11.73
N PHE A 25 -27.36 -11.81 12.64
CA PHE A 25 -26.28 -10.82 12.88
C PHE A 25 -25.64 -10.85 14.27
N ASP A 26 -24.33 -10.61 14.33
CA ASP A 26 -23.59 -10.22 15.53
C ASP A 26 -24.01 -8.79 15.90
N LYS A 27 -25.06 -8.66 16.72
CA LYS A 27 -25.66 -7.38 17.10
C LYS A 27 -24.65 -6.43 17.78
N PRO A 28 -23.76 -6.87 18.69
CA PRO A 28 -22.71 -6.01 19.24
C PRO A 28 -21.76 -5.45 18.19
N ALA A 29 -21.26 -6.29 17.28
CA ALA A 29 -20.40 -5.83 16.20
C ALA A 29 -21.11 -4.79 15.32
N PHE A 30 -22.38 -5.03 14.99
CA PHE A 30 -23.19 -4.11 14.22
C PHE A 30 -23.36 -2.73 14.89
N PHE A 31 -23.62 -2.67 16.20
CA PHE A 31 -23.69 -1.40 16.93
C PHE A 31 -22.34 -0.66 16.89
N GLY A 32 -21.23 -1.39 17.05
CA GLY A 32 -19.89 -0.83 16.93
C GLY A 32 -19.62 -0.22 15.55
N GLU A 33 -19.97 -0.92 14.47
CA GLU A 33 -19.85 -0.38 13.10
C GLU A 33 -20.76 0.83 12.86
N CYS A 34 -21.97 0.84 13.42
CA CYS A 34 -22.85 2.01 13.35
C CYS A 34 -22.24 3.23 14.06
N ALA A 35 -21.63 3.03 15.23
CA ALA A 35 -20.97 4.11 15.96
C ALA A 35 -19.82 4.73 15.15
N LYS A 36 -19.06 3.92 14.39
CA LYS A 36 -17.97 4.40 13.51
C LYS A 36 -18.47 5.28 12.34
N LEU A 37 -19.73 5.11 11.92
CA LEU A 37 -20.32 5.82 10.77
C LEU A 37 -21.08 7.11 11.14
N LEU A 38 -21.22 7.40 12.43
CA LEU A 38 -22.02 8.50 12.96
C LEU A 38 -21.14 9.55 13.65
N GLN A 39 -21.56 10.81 13.57
CA GLN A 39 -20.98 11.89 14.38
C GLN A 39 -21.69 11.99 15.74
N ILE A 40 -21.01 12.57 16.74
CA ILE A 40 -21.61 12.85 18.05
C ILE A 40 -22.88 13.69 17.87
N ARG A 41 -23.95 13.33 18.60
CA ARG A 41 -25.33 13.86 18.50
C ARG A 41 -26.11 13.45 17.26
N GLU A 42 -25.52 12.71 16.31
CA GLU A 42 -26.32 12.09 15.27
C GLU A 42 -27.22 11.00 15.86
N THR A 43 -28.42 10.91 15.31
CA THR A 43 -29.44 9.97 15.77
C THR A 43 -29.64 8.87 14.74
N VAL A 44 -29.75 7.64 15.24
CA VAL A 44 -30.06 6.45 14.46
C VAL A 44 -31.30 5.77 15.05
N ILE A 45 -32.05 5.10 14.19
CA ILE A 45 -33.20 4.31 14.60
C ILE A 45 -32.89 2.85 14.35
N PHE A 46 -32.94 2.04 15.40
CA PHE A 46 -32.92 0.59 15.33
C PHE A 46 -34.34 0.05 15.44
N THR A 47 -34.62 -1.01 14.70
CA THR A 47 -35.79 -1.86 14.89
C THR A 47 -35.29 -3.24 15.29
N ASP A 48 -35.95 -3.94 16.20
CA ASP A 48 -35.55 -5.31 16.52
C ASP A 48 -36.65 -6.09 17.26
N VAL A 49 -36.45 -7.39 17.37
CA VAL A 49 -37.20 -8.25 18.29
C VAL A 49 -36.33 -8.63 19.47
N ILE A 50 -36.92 -8.50 20.66
CA ILE A 50 -36.29 -8.84 21.94
C ILE A 50 -37.17 -9.80 22.72
N LEU A 51 -36.57 -10.44 23.73
CA LEU A 51 -37.30 -11.23 24.72
C LEU A 51 -37.82 -10.32 25.83
N ARG A 52 -39.00 -10.64 26.36
CA ARG A 52 -39.48 -10.03 27.60
C ARG A 52 -38.66 -10.53 28.79
N GLU A 53 -38.54 -9.72 29.83
CA GLU A 53 -37.72 -10.03 31.02
C GLU A 53 -38.15 -11.33 31.72
N ASP A 54 -39.43 -11.69 31.65
CA ASP A 54 -40.04 -12.88 32.25
C ASP A 54 -40.06 -14.10 31.32
N THR A 55 -39.33 -14.07 30.20
CA THR A 55 -39.31 -15.16 29.21
C THR A 55 -38.74 -16.47 29.79
N PRO A 56 -39.53 -17.56 29.82
CA PRO A 56 -39.05 -18.85 30.32
C PRO A 56 -37.90 -19.45 29.51
N SER A 57 -37.02 -20.22 30.15
CA SER A 57 -35.88 -20.86 29.49
C SER A 57 -36.26 -21.79 28.34
N TRP A 58 -37.44 -22.43 28.39
CA TRP A 58 -37.92 -23.30 27.31
C TRP A 58 -38.16 -22.53 26.01
N VAL A 59 -38.59 -21.26 26.10
CA VAL A 59 -38.77 -20.38 24.92
C VAL A 59 -37.43 -20.15 24.24
N ARG A 60 -36.37 -19.86 25.01
CA ARG A 60 -35.01 -19.69 24.47
C ARG A 60 -34.51 -20.98 23.78
N LEU A 61 -34.80 -22.15 24.35
CA LEU A 61 -34.46 -23.43 23.71
C LEU A 61 -35.22 -23.63 22.39
N CYS A 62 -36.51 -23.29 22.34
CA CYS A 62 -37.29 -23.34 21.11
C CYS A 62 -36.75 -22.38 20.04
N LEU A 63 -36.39 -21.15 20.41
CA LEU A 63 -35.79 -20.18 19.48
C LEU A 63 -34.46 -20.73 18.91
N CYS A 64 -33.61 -21.35 19.72
CA CYS A 64 -32.40 -22.02 19.23
C CYS A 64 -32.71 -23.20 18.30
N ALA A 65 -33.77 -23.97 18.56
CA ALA A 65 -34.22 -25.01 17.63
C ALA A 65 -34.75 -24.45 16.31
N MET A 66 -35.14 -23.17 16.27
CA MET A 66 -35.51 -22.40 15.08
C MET A 66 -34.32 -21.68 14.44
N ASP A 67 -33.08 -22.08 14.76
CA ASP A 67 -31.82 -21.50 14.27
C ASP A 67 -31.56 -20.04 14.68
N ILE A 68 -32.22 -19.56 15.73
CA ILE A 68 -31.96 -18.26 16.34
C ILE A 68 -30.87 -18.43 17.39
N ARG A 69 -29.72 -17.77 17.18
CA ARG A 69 -28.57 -17.91 18.07
C ARG A 69 -28.87 -17.40 19.47
N TRP A 70 -28.42 -18.15 20.48
CA TRP A 70 -28.52 -17.77 21.89
C TRP A 70 -27.93 -16.39 22.19
N SER A 71 -26.87 -15.99 21.46
CA SER A 71 -26.24 -14.68 21.57
C SER A 71 -27.16 -13.51 21.20
N GLY A 72 -28.28 -13.75 20.50
CA GLY A 72 -29.29 -12.75 20.13
C GLY A 72 -30.51 -12.71 21.05
N HIS A 73 -30.58 -13.57 22.08
CA HIS A 73 -31.68 -13.67 23.04
C HIS A 73 -31.62 -12.57 24.12
N TRP A 74 -31.71 -11.33 23.69
CA TRP A 74 -31.58 -10.15 24.55
C TRP A 74 -32.91 -9.71 25.12
N THR A 75 -32.92 -9.34 26.40
CA THR A 75 -34.00 -8.54 26.97
C THR A 75 -33.78 -7.05 26.69
N GLU A 76 -34.73 -6.20 27.08
CA GLU A 76 -34.55 -4.74 27.00
C GLU A 76 -33.30 -4.30 27.76
N LYS A 77 -33.05 -4.86 28.95
CA LYS A 77 -31.87 -4.55 29.74
C LYS A 77 -30.57 -4.91 29.02
N ASP A 78 -30.49 -6.11 28.45
CA ASP A 78 -29.32 -6.55 27.68
C ASP A 78 -29.07 -5.63 26.48
N TYR A 79 -30.13 -5.33 25.72
CA TYR A 79 -30.08 -4.50 24.52
C TYR A 79 -29.58 -3.09 24.83
N ARG A 80 -30.13 -2.45 25.88
CA ARG A 80 -29.71 -1.12 26.34
C ARG A 80 -28.25 -1.13 26.81
N GLY A 81 -27.84 -2.16 27.54
CA GLY A 81 -26.45 -2.33 27.95
C GLY A 81 -25.50 -2.38 26.75
N LYS A 82 -25.85 -3.14 25.71
CA LYS A 82 -25.04 -3.24 24.49
C LYS A 82 -25.00 -1.97 23.66
N LEU A 83 -26.10 -1.22 23.58
CA LEU A 83 -26.08 0.10 22.96
C LEU A 83 -25.19 1.08 23.73
N GLN A 84 -25.25 1.05 25.07
CA GLN A 84 -24.41 1.89 25.92
C GLN A 84 -22.93 1.53 25.80
N GLU A 85 -22.58 0.24 25.79
CA GLU A 85 -21.20 -0.24 25.53
C GLU A 85 -20.69 0.26 24.16
N ALA A 86 -21.58 0.41 23.17
CA ALA A 86 -21.28 0.95 21.85
C ALA A 86 -21.31 2.49 21.76
N GLY A 87 -21.48 3.21 22.88
CA GLY A 87 -21.45 4.68 22.93
C GLY A 87 -22.78 5.39 22.67
N PHE A 88 -23.88 4.65 22.55
CA PHE A 88 -25.20 5.21 22.31
C PHE A 88 -25.96 5.50 23.60
N ARG A 89 -26.59 6.69 23.66
CA ARG A 89 -27.67 6.97 24.59
C ARG A 89 -29.01 6.71 23.91
N VAL A 90 -29.83 5.88 24.54
CA VAL A 90 -31.20 5.65 24.08
C VAL A 90 -32.07 6.88 24.41
N ASN A 91 -32.54 7.58 23.37
CA ASN A 91 -33.40 8.74 23.51
C ASN A 91 -34.89 8.35 23.59
N THR A 92 -35.30 7.36 22.81
CA THR A 92 -36.69 6.89 22.79
C THR A 92 -36.73 5.39 22.60
N TRP A 93 -37.60 4.73 23.35
CA TRP A 93 -37.86 3.31 23.25
C TRP A 93 -39.36 3.09 23.09
N LYS A 94 -39.76 2.45 22.00
CA LYS A 94 -41.17 2.24 21.69
C LYS A 94 -41.41 0.77 21.40
N SER A 95 -42.09 0.10 22.32
CA SER A 95 -42.71 -1.20 22.04
C SER A 95 -43.81 -1.01 21.00
N LEU A 96 -43.82 -1.86 19.99
CA LEU A 96 -44.90 -1.95 19.01
C LEU A 96 -45.89 -3.06 19.36
N GLU A 97 -45.67 -3.78 20.47
CA GLU A 97 -46.49 -4.92 20.92
C GLU A 97 -46.59 -6.04 19.84
N PRO A 98 -47.13 -7.25 20.15
CA PRO A 98 -46.98 -8.40 19.23
C PRO A 98 -47.73 -8.25 17.89
N PHE A 99 -48.34 -7.10 17.60
CA PHE A 99 -49.07 -6.78 16.38
C PHE A 99 -48.24 -6.96 15.09
N VAL A 100 -46.91 -6.82 15.18
CA VAL A 100 -46.01 -7.02 14.03
C VAL A 100 -45.66 -8.50 13.81
N LEU A 101 -45.68 -9.33 14.86
CA LEU A 101 -45.24 -10.73 14.82
C LEU A 101 -46.39 -11.72 14.58
N GLN A 102 -47.63 -11.34 14.91
CA GLN A 102 -48.80 -12.21 14.85
C GLN A 102 -49.14 -12.86 13.49
N PRO A 103 -48.90 -12.23 12.32
CA PRO A 103 -49.23 -12.87 11.04
C PRO A 103 -48.35 -14.08 10.69
N SER A 104 -47.17 -14.22 11.31
CA SER A 104 -46.10 -15.09 10.82
C SER A 104 -45.34 -15.85 11.92
N PHE A 105 -45.76 -15.74 13.19
CA PHE A 105 -45.09 -16.37 14.34
C PHE A 105 -46.09 -17.11 15.24
N PRO A 106 -45.77 -18.31 15.77
CA PRO A 106 -46.74 -19.06 16.57
C PRO A 106 -47.17 -18.28 17.82
N HIS A 107 -48.49 -18.18 18.03
CA HIS A 107 -49.09 -17.39 19.12
C HIS A 107 -48.53 -17.72 20.51
N VAL A 108 -48.13 -18.97 20.73
CA VAL A 108 -47.54 -19.43 22.00
C VAL A 108 -46.25 -18.68 22.37
N PHE A 109 -45.49 -18.22 21.37
CA PHE A 109 -44.23 -17.47 21.57
C PHE A 109 -44.44 -15.96 21.57
N ALA A 110 -45.46 -15.45 20.89
CA ALA A 110 -45.70 -14.02 20.70
C ALA A 110 -45.84 -13.25 22.03
N GLN A 111 -46.33 -13.91 23.08
CA GLN A 111 -46.45 -13.34 24.43
C GLN A 111 -45.10 -13.10 25.13
N TYR A 112 -44.03 -13.76 24.69
CA TYR A 112 -42.69 -13.66 25.28
C TYR A 112 -41.73 -12.78 24.46
N LEU A 113 -42.19 -12.32 23.30
CA LEU A 113 -41.42 -11.46 22.40
C LEU A 113 -41.97 -10.04 22.44
N ASP A 114 -41.11 -9.09 22.12
CA ASP A 114 -41.51 -7.72 21.83
C ASP A 114 -40.80 -7.22 20.58
N TYR A 115 -41.50 -6.40 19.78
CA TYR A 115 -40.92 -5.72 18.63
C TYR A 115 -40.72 -4.25 19.00
N VAL A 116 -39.48 -3.79 19.00
CA VAL A 116 -39.12 -2.47 19.51
C VAL A 116 -38.59 -1.57 18.41
N VAL A 117 -38.88 -0.27 18.53
CA VAL A 117 -38.23 0.80 17.79
C VAL A 117 -37.43 1.63 18.78
N VAL A 118 -36.12 1.67 18.58
CA VAL A 118 -35.17 2.32 19.47
C VAL A 118 -34.54 3.50 18.74
N LYS A 119 -34.82 4.71 19.18
CA LYS A 119 -34.10 5.91 18.75
C LYS A 119 -32.92 6.10 19.69
N ALA A 120 -31.72 6.01 19.15
CA ALA A 120 -30.47 6.19 19.86
C ALA A 120 -29.70 7.38 19.29
N GLU A 121 -28.98 8.07 20.16
CA GLU A 121 -28.06 9.15 19.81
C GLU A 121 -26.66 8.72 20.20
N LEU A 122 -25.67 8.96 19.34
CA LEU A 122 -24.29 8.76 19.72
C LEU A 122 -23.91 9.85 20.73
N SER A 123 -23.87 9.50 22.01
CA SER A 123 -23.69 10.44 23.12
C SER A 123 -22.28 10.45 23.66
N GLU A 124 -21.61 9.30 23.58
CA GLU A 124 -20.21 9.13 23.91
C GLU A 124 -19.58 8.45 22.70
N CYS A 125 -18.58 9.09 22.09
CA CYS A 125 -17.72 8.30 21.23
C CYS A 125 -17.07 7.27 22.16
N ALA A 126 -17.03 5.99 21.80
CA ALA A 126 -15.94 5.16 22.28
C ALA A 126 -14.68 5.93 21.89
N TRP A 127 -14.05 6.65 22.84
CA TRP A 127 -13.02 7.64 22.55
C TRP A 127 -12.00 7.01 21.59
N ARG A 128 -11.97 7.50 20.36
CA ARG A 128 -11.01 7.04 19.37
C ARG A 128 -9.80 7.96 19.51
N PRO A 129 -8.63 7.42 19.89
CA PRO A 129 -7.44 8.24 19.96
C PRO A 129 -7.18 8.90 18.60
N THR A 130 -6.67 10.12 18.64
CA THR A 130 -6.35 10.91 17.46
C THR A 130 -4.95 10.58 16.95
N ALA A 131 -4.79 10.45 15.63
CA ALA A 131 -3.50 10.21 15.01
C ALA A 131 -3.19 11.24 13.92
N ALA A 132 -2.02 11.88 14.00
CA ALA A 132 -1.47 12.69 12.93
C ALA A 132 -0.45 11.88 12.13
N VAL A 133 -0.62 11.79 10.81
CA VAL A 133 0.36 11.17 9.91
C VAL A 133 1.02 12.25 9.07
N ILE A 134 2.32 12.45 9.24
CA ILE A 134 3.09 13.49 8.56
C ILE A 134 3.79 12.87 7.35
N GLY A 135 3.36 13.26 6.15
CA GLY A 135 3.83 12.74 4.86
C GLY A 135 2.82 11.78 4.23
N SER A 136 2.39 12.07 3.00
CA SER A 136 1.40 11.27 2.28
C SER A 136 2.04 10.36 1.20
N GLY A 137 3.27 9.93 1.44
CA GLY A 137 3.92 8.87 0.66
C GLY A 137 3.32 7.49 0.96
N MET A 138 3.87 6.44 0.33
CA MET A 138 3.37 5.06 0.51
C MET A 138 3.33 4.62 1.98
N SER A 139 4.39 4.90 2.75
CA SER A 139 4.45 4.56 4.18
C SER A 139 3.36 5.28 4.99
N GLY A 140 3.17 6.58 4.76
CA GLY A 140 2.17 7.37 5.46
C GLY A 140 0.74 6.95 5.14
N LEU A 141 0.42 6.74 3.86
CA LEU A 141 -0.92 6.28 3.46
C LEU A 141 -1.24 4.88 4.01
N ILE A 142 -0.27 3.96 4.01
CA ILE A 142 -0.46 2.63 4.60
C ILE A 142 -0.62 2.73 6.13
N ALA A 143 0.20 3.54 6.80
CA ALA A 143 0.06 3.75 8.25
C ALA A 143 -1.31 4.35 8.59
N ALA A 144 -1.77 5.34 7.83
CA ALA A 144 -3.09 5.94 8.00
C ALA A 144 -4.22 4.93 7.78
N HIS A 145 -4.10 4.08 6.77
CA HIS A 145 -5.07 3.02 6.50
C HIS A 145 -5.15 1.99 7.63
N LEU A 146 -4.01 1.55 8.17
CA LEU A 146 -4.00 0.61 9.29
C LEU A 146 -4.51 1.24 10.60
N LEU A 147 -4.24 2.53 10.81
CA LEU A 147 -4.70 3.25 12.01
C LEU A 147 -6.19 3.58 11.96
N GLU A 148 -6.78 3.69 10.78
CA GLU A 148 -8.20 4.04 10.59
C GLU A 148 -9.17 3.08 11.30
N GLU A 149 -8.78 1.83 11.59
CA GLU A 149 -9.62 0.90 12.36
C GLU A 149 -9.75 1.32 13.83
N SER A 150 -8.75 2.00 14.38
CA SER A 150 -8.63 2.27 15.82
C SER A 150 -8.51 3.76 16.18
N HIS A 151 -8.19 4.63 15.23
CA HIS A 151 -7.89 6.04 15.46
C HIS A 151 -8.66 6.95 14.51
N ASP A 152 -8.85 8.20 14.94
CA ASP A 152 -9.27 9.28 14.06
C ASP A 152 -8.01 9.91 13.43
N VAL A 153 -7.81 9.66 12.14
CA VAL A 153 -6.56 9.94 11.44
C VAL A 153 -6.66 11.22 10.61
N ILE A 154 -5.67 12.11 10.76
CA ILE A 154 -5.43 13.26 9.88
C ILE A 154 -4.08 13.09 9.21
N ILE A 155 -4.04 13.22 7.88
CA ILE A 155 -2.82 13.13 7.07
C ILE A 155 -2.39 14.53 6.67
N TYR A 156 -1.13 14.87 6.92
CA TYR A 156 -0.52 16.15 6.56
C TYR A 156 0.49 15.97 5.43
N GLU A 157 0.36 16.78 4.39
CA GLU A 157 1.26 16.80 3.24
C GLU A 157 1.75 18.23 3.01
N ALA A 158 3.07 18.39 2.95
CA ALA A 158 3.69 19.69 2.73
C ALA A 158 3.43 20.21 1.30
N GLY A 159 3.37 19.30 0.33
CA GLY A 159 3.16 19.64 -1.07
C GLY A 159 1.69 19.91 -1.46
N PRO A 160 1.47 20.43 -2.68
CA PRO A 160 0.14 20.69 -3.22
C PRO A 160 -0.58 19.43 -3.74
N LYS A 161 0.08 18.26 -3.69
CA LYS A 161 -0.42 16.97 -4.17
C LYS A 161 -0.02 15.88 -3.18
N CYS A 162 -0.81 14.81 -3.10
CA CYS A 162 -0.46 13.64 -2.31
C CYS A 162 0.88 13.05 -2.78
N GLY A 163 1.76 12.70 -1.83
CA GLY A 163 3.14 12.29 -2.08
C GLY A 163 3.29 10.96 -2.83
N LEU A 164 2.33 10.04 -2.73
CA LEU A 164 2.40 8.75 -3.44
C LEU A 164 2.45 8.93 -4.97
N VAL A 165 1.62 9.82 -5.52
CA VAL A 165 1.56 10.10 -6.97
C VAL A 165 1.82 11.57 -7.32
N GLY A 166 2.40 12.35 -6.40
CA GLY A 166 2.57 13.81 -6.56
C GLY A 166 3.43 14.21 -7.76
N LEU A 167 4.31 13.30 -8.20
CA LEU A 167 5.20 13.48 -9.34
C LEU A 167 4.69 12.81 -10.63
N GLN A 168 3.54 12.12 -10.59
CA GLN A 168 2.91 11.55 -11.78
C GLN A 168 2.74 12.61 -12.89
N GLU A 169 2.86 12.20 -14.16
CA GLU A 169 2.61 13.07 -15.31
C GLU A 169 1.39 12.58 -16.09
N GLU A 170 0.52 13.49 -16.50
CA GLU A 170 -0.62 13.18 -17.36
C GLU A 170 -0.27 13.54 -18.80
N LEU A 171 -0.20 12.54 -19.68
CA LEU A 171 0.19 12.73 -21.08
C LEU A 171 -1.00 13.13 -21.96
N ALA A 172 -2.18 12.63 -21.60
CA ALA A 172 -3.46 12.92 -22.23
C ALA A 172 -4.57 12.65 -21.21
N PRO A 173 -5.81 13.14 -21.42
CA PRO A 173 -6.92 12.87 -20.53
C PRO A 173 -7.09 11.37 -20.23
N GLY A 174 -6.85 10.97 -18.97
CA GLY A 174 -6.95 9.57 -18.54
C GLY A 174 -5.75 8.67 -18.88
N VAL A 175 -4.68 9.23 -19.44
CA VAL A 175 -3.39 8.54 -19.68
C VAL A 175 -2.31 9.22 -18.87
N ALA A 176 -1.85 8.54 -17.82
CA ALA A 176 -0.85 9.07 -16.91
C ALA A 176 0.25 8.07 -16.61
N VAL A 177 1.42 8.60 -16.27
CA VAL A 177 2.66 7.86 -16.06
C VAL A 177 3.14 8.08 -14.65
N ASP A 178 3.40 7.00 -13.93
CA ASP A 178 3.98 7.10 -12.60
C ASP A 178 5.44 7.54 -12.74
N VAL A 179 5.84 8.61 -12.06
CA VAL A 179 7.23 9.09 -12.02
C VAL A 179 7.67 9.17 -10.55
N PRO A 180 8.63 8.36 -10.08
CA PRO A 180 9.20 7.21 -10.77
C PRO A 180 8.14 6.15 -11.08
N LEU A 181 8.37 5.38 -12.14
CA LEU A 181 7.63 4.16 -12.38
C LEU A 181 7.73 3.20 -11.18
N ARG A 182 6.67 2.44 -10.93
CA ARG A 182 6.61 1.49 -9.80
C ARG A 182 6.17 0.12 -10.27
N PHE A 183 6.92 -0.90 -9.85
CA PHE A 183 6.57 -2.30 -10.01
C PHE A 183 6.94 -3.08 -8.76
N MET A 184 6.37 -4.26 -8.60
CA MET A 184 6.45 -5.09 -7.42
C MET A 184 6.68 -6.54 -7.84
N MET A 185 7.60 -7.23 -7.17
CA MET A 185 7.75 -8.69 -7.30
C MET A 185 6.86 -9.41 -6.27
N PRO A 186 5.98 -10.33 -6.70
CA PRO A 186 5.05 -11.02 -5.80
C PRO A 186 5.64 -11.60 -4.51
N HIS A 187 6.78 -12.30 -4.64
CA HIS A 187 7.44 -12.95 -3.51
C HIS A 187 8.13 -11.98 -2.54
N TYR A 188 8.54 -10.80 -3.03
CA TYR A 188 9.25 -9.81 -2.22
C TYR A 188 8.27 -8.82 -1.56
N TYR A 189 7.22 -8.40 -2.27
CA TYR A 189 6.27 -7.37 -1.83
C TYR A 189 4.92 -7.96 -1.38
N HIS A 190 4.94 -9.13 -0.72
CA HIS A 190 3.72 -9.85 -0.34
C HIS A 190 2.77 -9.05 0.56
N HIS A 191 3.30 -8.22 1.48
CA HIS A 191 2.46 -7.34 2.32
C HIS A 191 1.72 -6.27 1.50
N LEU A 192 2.43 -5.57 0.63
CA LEU A 192 1.84 -4.52 -0.22
C LEU A 192 0.81 -5.11 -1.19
N LEU A 193 1.10 -6.28 -1.76
CA LEU A 193 0.14 -6.99 -2.62
C LEU A 193 -1.06 -7.53 -1.84
N GLY A 194 -0.89 -7.89 -0.57
CA GLY A 194 -2.00 -8.21 0.33
C GLY A 194 -2.97 -7.04 0.47
N VAL A 195 -2.45 -5.84 0.81
CA VAL A 195 -3.26 -4.62 0.92
C VAL A 195 -3.93 -4.26 -0.41
N ILE A 196 -3.18 -4.33 -1.53
CA ILE A 196 -3.72 -4.07 -2.87
C ILE A 196 -4.89 -5.03 -3.20
N LYS A 197 -4.75 -6.31 -2.84
CA LYS A 197 -5.78 -7.33 -3.05
C LYS A 197 -7.01 -7.08 -2.17
N GLU A 198 -6.80 -6.74 -0.90
CA GLU A 198 -7.87 -6.42 0.06
C GLU A 198 -8.71 -5.21 -0.40
N LEU A 199 -8.03 -4.18 -0.90
CA LEU A 199 -8.67 -2.98 -1.47
C LEU A 199 -9.29 -3.22 -2.86
N GLY A 200 -9.17 -4.42 -3.43
CA GLY A 200 -9.73 -4.77 -4.74
C GLY A 200 -9.10 -4.02 -5.92
N ILE A 201 -7.86 -3.54 -5.77
CA ILE A 201 -7.19 -2.74 -6.80
C ILE A 201 -6.58 -3.65 -7.86
N PRO A 202 -6.84 -3.42 -9.16
CA PRO A 202 -6.31 -4.29 -10.21
C PRO A 202 -4.80 -4.11 -10.37
N VAL A 203 -4.13 -5.24 -10.64
CA VAL A 203 -2.70 -5.29 -10.98
C VAL A 203 -2.51 -5.96 -12.34
N ARG A 204 -1.44 -5.59 -13.05
CA ARG A 204 -1.05 -6.21 -14.32
C ARG A 204 0.39 -6.69 -14.27
N ALA A 205 0.65 -7.83 -14.90
CA ALA A 205 2.00 -8.30 -15.15
C ALA A 205 2.71 -7.38 -16.15
N VAL A 206 4.01 -7.20 -15.95
CA VAL A 206 4.89 -6.44 -16.85
C VAL A 206 5.96 -7.38 -17.41
N PRO A 207 6.33 -7.29 -18.70
CA PRO A 207 7.44 -8.06 -19.24
C PRO A 207 8.75 -7.68 -18.57
N TYR A 208 9.42 -8.65 -17.93
CA TYR A 208 10.72 -8.45 -17.28
C TYR A 208 11.86 -8.88 -18.20
N ASN A 209 12.08 -8.09 -19.24
CA ASN A 209 13.16 -8.29 -20.19
C ASN A 209 14.06 -7.05 -20.20
N ALA A 210 15.35 -7.26 -20.43
CA ALA A 210 16.33 -6.19 -20.34
C ALA A 210 17.44 -6.31 -21.39
N SER A 211 17.99 -5.17 -21.77
CA SER A 211 19.22 -5.06 -22.54
C SER A 211 20.31 -4.39 -21.71
N TYR A 212 21.55 -4.83 -21.84
CA TYR A 212 22.71 -4.29 -21.12
C TYR A 212 23.79 -3.93 -22.13
N GLN A 213 24.26 -2.69 -22.07
CA GLN A 213 25.29 -2.16 -22.94
C GLN A 213 26.48 -1.63 -22.12
N ARG A 214 27.70 -1.88 -22.61
CA ARG A 214 28.94 -1.42 -22.00
C ARG A 214 29.96 -1.06 -23.08
N GLY A 215 30.55 0.13 -23.01
CA GLY A 215 31.55 0.57 -24.00
C GLY A 215 31.05 0.56 -25.46
N GLY A 216 29.75 0.70 -25.68
CA GLY A 216 29.11 0.60 -27.01
C GLY A 216 28.66 -0.81 -27.39
N ASP A 217 29.19 -1.85 -26.76
CA ASP A 217 28.85 -3.24 -27.05
C ASP A 217 27.65 -3.73 -26.23
N MET A 218 26.79 -4.54 -26.87
CA MET A 218 25.70 -5.23 -26.18
C MET A 218 26.24 -6.42 -25.40
N LEU A 219 26.26 -6.32 -24.07
CA LEU A 219 26.65 -7.42 -23.18
C LEU A 219 25.61 -8.53 -23.13
N LEU A 220 24.33 -8.14 -23.09
CA LEU A 220 23.21 -9.07 -23.03
C LEU A 220 21.95 -8.39 -23.57
N VAL A 221 21.22 -9.10 -24.42
CA VAL A 221 19.86 -8.75 -24.81
C VAL A 221 18.98 -9.96 -24.49
N THR A 222 18.16 -9.88 -23.45
CA THR A 222 17.34 -11.02 -23.05
C THR A 222 16.37 -11.40 -24.17
N SER A 223 16.29 -12.69 -24.51
CA SER A 223 15.32 -13.20 -25.48
C SER A 223 13.88 -12.96 -25.01
N THR A 224 12.98 -12.73 -25.96
CA THR A 224 11.53 -12.69 -25.77
C THR A 224 10.84 -14.02 -26.06
N SER A 225 11.63 -15.04 -26.41
CA SER A 225 11.19 -16.43 -26.58
C SER A 225 11.85 -17.35 -25.54
N TRP A 226 11.06 -18.32 -25.06
CA TRP A 226 11.47 -19.37 -24.13
C TRP A 226 12.79 -20.05 -24.52
N LEU A 227 12.89 -20.52 -25.77
CA LEU A 227 14.07 -21.23 -26.27
C LEU A 227 15.29 -20.31 -26.33
N GLY A 228 15.10 -19.08 -26.79
CA GLY A 228 16.18 -18.09 -26.80
C GLY A 228 16.63 -17.76 -25.38
N HIS A 229 15.72 -17.65 -24.40
CA HIS A 229 16.06 -17.37 -23.01
C HIS A 229 16.92 -18.49 -22.43
N ILE A 230 16.53 -19.75 -22.61
CA ILE A 230 17.34 -20.91 -22.19
C ILE A 230 18.72 -20.85 -22.83
N SER A 231 18.79 -20.69 -24.16
CA SER A 231 20.04 -20.75 -24.90
C SER A 231 21.05 -19.68 -24.43
N GLN A 232 20.57 -18.48 -24.08
CA GLN A 232 21.39 -17.39 -23.58
C GLN A 232 21.97 -17.70 -22.19
N HIS A 233 21.19 -18.37 -21.33
CA HIS A 233 21.63 -18.72 -19.98
C HIS A 233 22.58 -19.91 -19.94
N LEU A 234 22.60 -20.79 -20.96
CA LEU A 234 23.51 -21.95 -21.01
C LEU A 234 24.98 -21.56 -20.84
N LYS A 235 25.41 -20.44 -21.44
CA LYS A 235 26.76 -19.88 -21.27
C LYS A 235 27.09 -19.58 -19.80
N TYR A 236 26.09 -19.16 -19.03
CA TYR A 236 26.22 -18.72 -17.64
C TYR A 236 25.88 -19.79 -16.61
N VAL A 237 25.46 -21.00 -17.01
CA VAL A 237 25.06 -22.07 -16.09
C VAL A 237 26.12 -22.37 -15.01
N PRO A 238 27.42 -22.54 -15.34
CA PRO A 238 28.43 -22.80 -14.31
C PRO A 238 28.55 -21.66 -13.29
N TYR A 239 28.48 -20.42 -13.77
CA TYR A 239 28.52 -19.23 -12.92
C TYR A 239 27.28 -19.12 -12.03
N LEU A 240 26.09 -19.30 -12.61
CA LEU A 240 24.82 -19.25 -11.89
C LEU A 240 24.75 -20.36 -10.84
N ALA A 241 25.18 -21.58 -11.16
CA ALA A 241 25.24 -22.68 -10.20
C ALA A 241 26.17 -22.35 -9.02
N LYS A 242 27.37 -21.80 -9.30
CA LYS A 242 28.31 -21.36 -8.26
C LYS A 242 27.74 -20.21 -7.44
N LEU A 243 27.13 -19.22 -8.07
CA LEU A 243 26.48 -18.09 -7.40
C LEU A 243 25.38 -18.59 -6.46
N MET A 244 24.48 -19.44 -6.97
CA MET A 244 23.38 -20.01 -6.21
C MET A 244 23.86 -20.84 -5.03
N PHE A 245 24.86 -21.70 -5.24
CA PHE A 245 25.47 -22.44 -4.16
C PHE A 245 26.04 -21.49 -3.09
N THR A 246 26.78 -20.46 -3.51
CA THR A 246 27.37 -19.49 -2.60
C THR A 246 26.30 -18.72 -1.81
N VAL A 247 25.30 -18.13 -2.49
CA VAL A 247 24.25 -17.32 -1.86
C VAL A 247 23.47 -18.10 -0.81
N PHE A 248 23.17 -19.38 -1.05
CA PHE A 248 22.32 -20.19 -0.17
C PHE A 248 23.10 -20.98 0.89
N PHE A 249 24.37 -21.32 0.65
CA PHE A 249 25.15 -22.17 1.56
C PHE A 249 26.37 -21.49 2.19
N ARG A 250 26.74 -20.28 1.77
CA ARG A 250 27.86 -19.52 2.35
C ARG A 250 27.36 -18.25 3.02
N LYS A 251 27.66 -18.12 4.31
CA LYS A 251 27.35 -16.92 5.09
C LYS A 251 28.31 -15.77 4.76
N GLU A 252 27.75 -14.57 4.73
CA GLU A 252 28.47 -13.31 4.79
C GLU A 252 29.15 -13.11 6.15
N LEU A 253 30.30 -12.44 6.17
CA LEU A 253 30.96 -12.00 7.40
C LEU A 253 30.31 -10.71 7.91
N GLU A 254 30.46 -10.42 9.20
CA GLU A 254 29.92 -9.19 9.79
C GLU A 254 30.55 -7.95 9.15
N GLY A 255 29.71 -7.06 8.61
CA GLY A 255 30.14 -5.84 7.93
C GLY A 255 30.75 -6.03 6.54
N GLU A 256 30.77 -7.26 6.01
CA GLU A 256 31.34 -7.57 4.69
C GLU A 256 30.57 -6.85 3.58
N SER A 257 31.30 -6.18 2.68
CA SER A 257 30.71 -5.57 1.49
C SER A 257 30.31 -6.64 0.48
N PHE A 258 29.38 -6.32 -0.42
CA PHE A 258 28.97 -7.23 -1.48
C PHE A 258 30.14 -7.57 -2.41
N LEU A 259 31.01 -6.60 -2.72
CA LEU A 259 32.19 -6.83 -3.54
C LEU A 259 33.19 -7.79 -2.86
N ASP A 260 33.44 -7.61 -1.56
CA ASP A 260 34.35 -8.49 -0.80
C ASP A 260 33.80 -9.92 -0.76
N TYR A 261 32.50 -10.08 -0.52
CA TYR A 261 31.82 -11.38 -0.55
C TYR A 261 31.99 -12.05 -1.92
N MET A 262 31.71 -11.33 -3.00
CA MET A 262 31.82 -11.86 -4.36
C MET A 262 33.27 -12.19 -4.75
N THR A 263 34.24 -11.40 -4.26
CA THR A 263 35.68 -11.63 -4.48
C THR A 263 36.16 -12.85 -3.73
N ARG A 264 35.82 -12.99 -2.45
CA ARG A 264 36.19 -14.11 -1.58
C ARG A 264 35.72 -15.46 -2.12
N HIS A 265 34.58 -15.49 -2.80
CA HIS A 265 34.05 -16.70 -3.43
C HIS A 265 34.43 -16.85 -4.92
N GLY A 266 35.27 -15.96 -5.46
CA GLY A 266 35.73 -16.00 -6.86
C GLY A 266 34.59 -15.87 -7.87
N LEU A 267 33.61 -15.02 -7.58
CA LEU A 267 32.47 -14.68 -8.43
C LEU A 267 32.61 -13.29 -9.07
N HIS A 268 33.50 -12.45 -8.55
CA HIS A 268 33.73 -11.10 -9.05
C HIS A 268 34.41 -11.05 -10.43
N GLN A 269 35.38 -11.94 -10.68
CA GLN A 269 36.21 -11.89 -11.91
C GLN A 269 35.48 -12.36 -13.18
N HIS A 270 34.30 -12.96 -13.04
CA HIS A 270 33.56 -13.49 -14.17
C HIS A 270 32.86 -12.37 -14.95
N GLU A 271 32.81 -12.46 -16.28
CA GLU A 271 32.12 -11.46 -17.14
C GLU A 271 30.66 -11.22 -16.73
N ALA A 272 29.96 -12.26 -16.25
CA ALA A 272 28.58 -12.14 -15.75
C ALA A 272 28.45 -11.12 -14.60
N TYR A 273 29.50 -10.91 -13.80
CA TYR A 273 29.49 -9.91 -12.74
C TYR A 273 29.30 -8.49 -13.29
N GLN A 274 29.76 -8.22 -14.52
CA GLN A 274 29.56 -6.91 -15.15
C GLN A 274 28.06 -6.61 -15.36
N ILE A 275 27.29 -7.63 -15.75
CA ILE A 275 25.83 -7.52 -15.87
C ILE A 275 25.20 -7.30 -14.48
N TYR A 276 25.67 -8.00 -13.44
CA TYR A 276 25.19 -7.79 -12.07
C TYR A 276 25.51 -6.38 -11.56
N SER A 277 26.69 -5.83 -11.85
CA SER A 277 27.07 -4.47 -11.44
C SER A 277 26.14 -3.41 -12.04
N LEU A 278 25.86 -3.51 -13.35
CA LEU A 278 24.86 -2.68 -14.03
C LEU A 278 23.48 -2.87 -13.39
N HIS A 279 23.07 -4.12 -13.17
CA HIS A 279 21.78 -4.44 -12.60
C HIS A 279 21.57 -3.85 -11.20
N LEU A 280 22.58 -3.96 -10.33
CA LEU A 280 22.53 -3.46 -8.97
C LEU A 280 22.52 -1.93 -8.94
N SER A 281 23.26 -1.26 -9.82
CA SER A 281 23.28 0.20 -9.89
C SER A 281 21.89 0.79 -10.11
N TRP A 282 21.09 0.27 -11.06
CA TRP A 282 19.74 0.81 -11.27
C TRP A 282 18.74 0.33 -10.20
N MET A 283 18.83 -0.94 -9.78
CA MET A 283 17.94 -1.51 -8.76
C MET A 283 18.04 -0.79 -7.42
N LEU A 284 19.27 -0.42 -7.02
CA LEU A 284 19.55 0.35 -5.80
C LEU A 284 19.60 1.86 -6.07
N SER A 285 19.51 2.28 -7.33
CA SER A 285 19.59 3.68 -7.78
C SER A 285 20.85 4.39 -7.24
N CYS A 286 22.01 3.72 -7.35
CA CYS A 286 23.27 4.12 -6.74
C CYS A 286 24.46 4.01 -7.71
N THR A 287 25.62 4.53 -7.33
CA THR A 287 26.87 4.36 -8.10
C THR A 287 27.35 2.90 -8.03
N TYR A 288 28.20 2.48 -8.98
CA TYR A 288 28.82 1.15 -8.94
C TYR A 288 29.61 0.92 -7.65
N GLU A 289 30.32 1.95 -7.19
CA GLU A 289 31.06 1.92 -5.92
C GLU A 289 30.12 1.71 -4.72
N GLN A 290 29.00 2.43 -4.68
CA GLN A 290 28.00 2.27 -3.61
C GLN A 290 27.36 0.88 -3.64
N ALA A 291 27.03 0.34 -4.82
CA ALA A 291 26.51 -1.02 -4.97
C ALA A 291 27.52 -2.06 -4.44
N ASN A 292 28.80 -1.88 -4.76
CA ASN A 292 29.89 -2.75 -4.30
C ASN A 292 30.10 -2.69 -2.78
N ASN A 293 29.99 -1.49 -2.20
CA ASN A 293 30.18 -1.23 -0.77
C ASN A 293 28.93 -1.48 0.08
N THR A 294 27.80 -1.83 -0.54
CA THR A 294 26.57 -2.21 0.17
C THR A 294 26.83 -3.46 1.01
N PRO A 295 26.37 -3.54 2.27
CA PRO A 295 26.50 -4.75 3.08
C PRO A 295 25.96 -5.97 2.35
N ALA A 296 26.76 -7.03 2.24
CA ALA A 296 26.44 -8.20 1.42
C ALA A 296 25.07 -8.79 1.76
N GLY A 297 24.73 -8.87 3.06
CA GLY A 297 23.45 -9.41 3.54
C GLY A 297 22.22 -8.72 2.96
N VAL A 298 22.28 -7.43 2.60
CA VAL A 298 21.17 -6.69 1.98
C VAL A 298 20.87 -7.24 0.58
N ILE A 299 21.91 -7.32 -0.26
CA ILE A 299 21.79 -7.81 -1.65
C ILE A 299 21.52 -9.31 -1.65
N LEU A 300 22.21 -10.09 -0.81
CA LEU A 300 22.00 -11.54 -0.70
C LEU A 300 20.59 -11.86 -0.21
N GLY A 301 20.05 -11.11 0.74
CA GLY A 301 18.66 -11.23 1.20
C GLY A 301 17.66 -11.02 0.06
N PHE A 302 17.89 -10.00 -0.78
CA PHE A 302 17.09 -9.77 -1.98
C PHE A 302 17.18 -10.95 -2.97
N ILE A 303 18.39 -11.43 -3.29
CA ILE A 303 18.58 -12.57 -4.21
C ILE A 303 17.85 -13.81 -3.68
N ARG A 304 18.00 -14.14 -2.38
CA ARG A 304 17.34 -15.27 -1.73
C ARG A 304 15.81 -15.16 -1.82
N ALA A 305 15.25 -13.98 -1.55
CA ALA A 305 13.81 -13.73 -1.62
C ALA A 305 13.25 -13.74 -3.06
N SER A 306 14.09 -13.49 -4.06
CA SER A 306 13.67 -13.41 -5.47
C SER A 306 13.42 -14.78 -6.15
N ASN A 307 13.68 -15.89 -5.45
CA ASN A 307 13.60 -17.28 -5.95
C ASN A 307 14.09 -17.44 -7.41
N PRO A 308 15.41 -17.37 -7.64
CA PRO A 308 15.99 -17.31 -8.98
C PRO A 308 15.79 -18.59 -9.81
N LEU A 309 15.47 -19.72 -9.19
CA LEU A 309 15.04 -20.92 -9.92
C LEU A 309 13.70 -20.68 -10.61
N VAL A 310 12.71 -20.05 -9.95
CA VAL A 310 11.44 -19.67 -10.60
C VAL A 310 11.68 -18.66 -11.74
N ARG A 311 12.68 -17.77 -11.59
CA ARG A 311 13.06 -16.79 -12.63
C ARG A 311 13.64 -17.42 -13.90
N MET A 312 14.31 -18.57 -13.83
CA MET A 312 14.83 -19.24 -15.03
C MET A 312 13.71 -19.80 -15.92
N TYR A 313 12.52 -20.07 -15.36
CA TYR A 313 11.45 -20.80 -16.05
C TYR A 313 10.22 -19.96 -16.45
N GLN A 314 10.14 -18.66 -16.10
CA GLN A 314 8.94 -17.83 -16.38
C GLN A 314 9.30 -16.49 -17.04
N GLU A 315 8.85 -16.27 -18.28
CA GLU A 315 9.04 -15.01 -19.04
C GLU A 315 8.15 -13.86 -18.58
N SER A 316 6.96 -14.15 -18.04
CA SER A 316 5.95 -13.14 -17.69
C SER A 316 5.20 -13.55 -16.42
N GLY A 317 5.13 -12.64 -15.45
CA GLY A 317 4.53 -12.88 -14.12
C GLY A 317 5.41 -12.46 -12.93
N ASN A 318 6.69 -12.14 -13.15
CA ASN A 318 7.63 -11.88 -12.06
C ASN A 318 7.61 -10.45 -11.51
N ILE A 319 7.10 -9.49 -12.27
CA ILE A 319 6.84 -8.12 -11.79
C ILE A 319 5.42 -7.70 -12.16
N MET A 320 4.79 -7.03 -11.20
CA MET A 320 3.41 -6.56 -11.23
C MET A 320 3.42 -5.05 -11.06
N ARG A 321 2.50 -4.36 -11.72
CA ARG A 321 2.22 -2.95 -11.49
C ARG A 321 0.77 -2.75 -11.10
N VAL A 322 0.48 -1.69 -10.35
CA VAL A 322 -0.89 -1.22 -10.14
C VAL A 322 -1.45 -0.69 -11.46
N TYR A 323 -2.72 -1.00 -11.74
CA TYR A 323 -3.42 -0.57 -12.96
C TYR A 323 -4.60 0.38 -12.61
N PRO A 324 -4.87 1.43 -13.41
CA PRO A 324 -4.08 1.91 -14.55
C PRO A 324 -2.73 2.52 -14.13
N THR A 325 -2.64 3.09 -12.94
CA THR A 325 -1.42 3.66 -12.34
C THR A 325 -1.50 3.58 -10.81
N MET A 326 -0.45 3.99 -10.10
CA MET A 326 -0.44 4.09 -8.63
C MET A 326 -1.55 4.99 -8.04
N ARG A 327 -2.21 5.80 -8.86
CA ARG A 327 -3.37 6.62 -8.46
C ARG A 327 -4.51 5.77 -7.94
N ALA A 328 -4.74 4.59 -8.50
CA ALA A 328 -5.77 3.68 -8.00
C ALA A 328 -5.53 3.27 -6.54
N LEU A 329 -4.26 3.02 -6.16
CA LEU A 329 -3.89 2.73 -4.77
C LEU A 329 -4.04 3.96 -3.89
N GLN A 330 -3.60 5.13 -4.37
CA GLN A 330 -3.75 6.38 -3.62
C GLN A 330 -5.22 6.67 -3.30
N ASP A 331 -6.10 6.62 -4.30
CA ASP A 331 -7.51 6.98 -4.16
C ASP A 331 -8.22 5.99 -3.21
N ALA A 332 -7.89 4.71 -3.30
CA ALA A 332 -8.39 3.70 -2.38
C ALA A 332 -7.93 3.94 -0.94
N LEU A 333 -6.64 4.24 -0.73
CA LEU A 333 -6.10 4.52 0.61
C LEU A 333 -6.65 5.82 1.20
N LEU A 334 -6.92 6.84 0.39
CA LEU A 334 -7.45 8.13 0.84
C LEU A 334 -8.96 8.16 1.04
N LYS A 335 -9.70 7.15 0.55
CA LYS A 335 -11.16 7.11 0.68
C LYS A 335 -11.57 7.27 2.15
N GLY A 336 -12.35 8.32 2.42
CA GLY A 336 -12.87 8.62 3.76
C GLY A 336 -11.91 9.32 4.72
N LYS A 337 -10.69 9.69 4.30
CA LYS A 337 -9.65 10.27 5.18
C LYS A 337 -9.53 11.79 5.03
N ASP A 338 -9.15 12.46 6.12
CA ASP A 338 -8.80 13.89 6.11
C ASP A 338 -7.34 14.05 5.65
N LEU A 339 -7.16 14.51 4.40
CA LEU A 339 -5.85 14.86 3.84
C LEU A 339 -5.71 16.39 3.73
N ARG A 340 -4.72 16.93 4.44
CA ARG A 340 -4.37 18.36 4.45
C ARG A 340 -3.14 18.59 3.58
N LEU A 341 -3.37 19.10 2.37
CA LEU A 341 -2.32 19.52 1.44
C LEU A 341 -1.78 20.91 1.80
N ASN A 342 -0.64 21.29 1.25
CA ASN A 342 0.02 22.58 1.51
C ASN A 342 0.18 22.88 3.01
N SER A 343 0.39 21.82 3.80
CA SER A 343 0.42 21.87 5.27
C SER A 343 1.79 21.41 5.78
N PRO A 344 2.87 22.18 5.54
CA PRO A 344 4.20 21.84 6.04
C PRO A 344 4.23 21.96 7.57
N ILE A 345 4.62 20.89 8.23
CA ILE A 345 4.68 20.84 9.70
C ILE A 345 5.96 21.50 10.21
N LYS A 346 5.82 22.34 11.23
CA LYS A 346 6.95 22.96 11.94
C LYS A 346 7.60 21.96 12.90
N PRO A 347 8.89 22.15 13.27
CA PRO A 347 9.54 21.34 14.27
C PRO A 347 8.74 21.30 15.58
N PHE A 348 8.49 20.10 16.09
CA PHE A 348 7.70 19.88 17.30
C PHE A 348 8.51 19.19 18.40
N GLY A 349 9.79 18.85 18.18
CA GLY A 349 10.69 18.42 19.25
C GLY A 349 10.28 17.12 19.97
N GLY A 350 9.41 16.30 19.37
CA GLY A 350 8.83 15.11 19.99
C GLY A 350 7.53 15.34 20.77
N PHE A 351 7.04 16.58 20.89
CA PHE A 351 5.70 16.86 21.41
C PHE A 351 4.63 16.44 20.40
N ARG A 352 3.50 15.89 20.87
CA ARG A 352 2.40 15.48 19.97
C ARG A 352 1.51 16.64 19.51
N ALA A 353 2.01 17.87 19.57
CA ALA A 353 1.27 19.06 19.17
C ALA A 353 1.61 19.42 17.71
N ILE A 354 0.65 19.21 16.81
CA ILE A 354 0.77 19.53 15.39
C ILE A 354 -0.24 20.65 15.08
N ASP A 355 0.25 21.78 14.58
CA ASP A 355 -0.57 22.99 14.30
C ASP A 355 -1.49 23.43 15.45
N GLY A 356 -1.00 23.34 16.69
CA GLY A 356 -1.76 23.74 17.88
C GLY A 356 -2.79 22.71 18.36
N GLN A 357 -2.95 21.59 17.65
CA GLN A 357 -3.75 20.45 18.09
C GLN A 357 -2.85 19.38 18.70
N ILE A 358 -3.22 18.87 19.88
CA ILE A 358 -2.55 17.72 20.51
C ILE A 358 -3.15 16.44 19.96
N PHE A 359 -2.29 15.52 19.54
CA PHE A 359 -2.64 14.19 19.07
C PHE A 359 -2.22 13.11 20.08
N ASP A 360 -2.94 12.00 20.10
CA ASP A 360 -2.57 10.83 20.89
C ASP A 360 -1.39 10.08 20.28
N VAL A 361 -1.32 10.05 18.94
CA VAL A 361 -0.23 9.43 18.19
C VAL A 361 0.22 10.38 17.06
N VAL A 362 1.54 10.48 16.85
CA VAL A 362 2.10 11.16 15.68
C VAL A 362 2.99 10.16 14.94
N VAL A 363 2.67 9.91 13.67
CA VAL A 363 3.46 9.10 12.75
C VAL A 363 4.27 10.03 11.85
N VAL A 364 5.59 9.95 11.92
CA VAL A 364 6.48 10.67 11.00
C VAL A 364 6.81 9.74 9.83
N ALA A 365 6.17 9.98 8.68
CA ALA A 365 6.29 9.17 7.46
C ALA A 365 7.01 9.94 6.34
N THR A 366 8.07 10.66 6.71
CA THR A 366 8.93 11.44 5.79
C THR A 366 10.30 10.80 5.63
N ASP A 367 11.15 11.37 4.76
CA ASP A 367 12.56 10.98 4.72
C ASP A 367 13.29 11.34 6.03
N ALA A 368 14.50 10.81 6.22
CA ALA A 368 15.27 10.98 7.44
C ALA A 368 15.68 12.44 7.70
N ALA A 369 15.94 13.23 6.65
CA ALA A 369 16.33 14.63 6.81
C ALA A 369 15.14 15.45 7.32
N ALA A 370 13.95 15.27 6.73
CA ALA A 370 12.71 15.87 7.18
C ALA A 370 12.32 15.41 8.60
N ALA A 371 12.45 14.12 8.89
CA ALA A 371 12.17 13.58 10.22
C ALA A 371 13.13 14.15 11.28
N GLY A 372 14.41 14.29 10.95
CA GLY A 372 15.42 14.91 11.82
C GLY A 372 15.14 16.39 12.08
N TYR A 373 14.68 17.12 11.07
CA TYR A 373 14.23 18.51 11.22
C TYR A 373 13.01 18.63 12.15
N LEU A 374 12.00 17.77 11.97
CA LEU A 374 10.76 17.78 12.74
C LEU A 374 10.97 17.41 14.22
N LEU A 375 11.75 16.36 14.47
CA LEU A 375 11.96 15.79 15.81
C LEU A 375 13.06 16.51 16.60
N GLY A 376 14.06 17.07 15.92
CA GLY A 376 15.17 17.78 16.58
C GLY A 376 16.03 16.89 17.49
N GLY A 377 16.80 17.53 18.39
CA GLY A 377 17.54 16.88 19.48
C GLY A 377 18.43 15.69 19.06
N GLU A 378 18.34 14.61 19.83
CA GLU A 378 19.03 13.33 19.58
C GLU A 378 18.66 12.71 18.22
N TRP A 379 17.39 12.84 17.80
CA TRP A 379 16.90 12.25 16.55
C TRP A 379 17.57 12.87 15.33
N LYS A 380 17.70 14.21 15.31
CA LYS A 380 18.42 14.93 14.26
C LYS A 380 19.84 14.37 14.07
N LYS A 381 20.61 14.24 15.16
CA LYS A 381 21.99 13.73 15.13
C LYS A 381 22.10 12.29 14.59
N ARG A 382 21.09 11.45 14.85
CA ARG A 382 21.07 10.06 14.37
C ARG A 382 20.68 9.99 12.90
N LEU A 383 19.67 10.76 12.50
CA LEU A 383 19.10 10.72 11.16
C LEU A 383 19.96 11.43 10.11
N GLU A 384 20.76 12.43 10.51
CA GLU A 384 21.73 13.10 9.62
C GLU A 384 22.85 12.19 9.10
N ARG A 385 23.02 11.00 9.69
CA ARG A 385 23.97 9.98 9.21
C ARG A 385 23.46 9.22 7.98
N ILE A 386 22.18 9.39 7.62
CA ILE A 386 21.60 8.77 6.43
C ILE A 386 21.94 9.63 5.22
N HIS A 387 22.79 9.11 4.35
CA HIS A 387 23.19 9.78 3.12
C HIS A 387 22.25 9.43 1.97
N TYR A 388 22.18 10.32 0.98
CA TYR A 388 21.31 10.17 -0.19
C TYR A 388 22.12 10.35 -1.48
N GLN A 389 21.94 9.43 -2.41
CA GLN A 389 22.37 9.56 -3.79
C GLN A 389 21.31 10.33 -4.57
N LYS A 390 21.70 11.45 -5.18
CA LYS A 390 20.83 12.18 -6.10
C LYS A 390 20.85 11.52 -7.47
N GLY A 391 19.70 11.49 -8.12
CA GLY A 391 19.55 11.13 -9.52
C GLY A 391 18.40 11.90 -10.16
N SER A 392 18.37 11.92 -11.48
CA SER A 392 17.30 12.55 -12.25
C SER A 392 16.52 11.51 -13.03
N ILE A 393 15.21 11.74 -13.14
CA ILE A 393 14.33 11.03 -14.05
C ILE A 393 13.88 12.00 -15.11
N VAL A 394 13.94 11.56 -16.35
CA VAL A 394 13.37 12.30 -17.48
C VAL A 394 12.33 11.41 -18.17
N VAL A 395 11.12 11.93 -18.33
CA VAL A 395 10.10 11.36 -19.23
C VAL A 395 10.26 12.06 -20.58
N HIS A 396 10.46 11.30 -21.66
CA HIS A 396 10.78 11.86 -22.98
C HIS A 396 10.35 10.96 -24.14
N LYS A 397 10.51 11.46 -25.36
CA LYS A 397 10.29 10.76 -26.64
C LYS A 397 11.59 10.45 -27.41
N ASP A 398 12.74 10.89 -26.90
CA ASP A 398 14.04 10.74 -27.56
C ASP A 398 14.53 9.28 -27.62
N PRO A 399 14.61 8.66 -28.82
CA PRO A 399 15.05 7.27 -28.97
C PRO A 399 16.58 7.12 -28.88
N SER A 400 17.36 8.20 -28.84
CA SER A 400 18.84 8.12 -28.74
C SER A 400 19.31 7.54 -27.40
N LEU A 401 18.43 7.52 -26.39
CA LEU A 401 18.68 6.91 -25.07
C LEU A 401 18.32 5.42 -25.02
N MET A 402 17.93 4.83 -26.15
CA MET A 402 17.69 3.40 -26.34
C MET A 402 18.86 2.73 -27.09
N PRO A 403 18.92 1.38 -27.15
CA PRO A 403 19.89 0.70 -28.02
C PRO A 403 19.77 1.15 -29.49
N PRO A 404 20.88 1.26 -30.24
CA PRO A 404 20.85 1.74 -31.63
C PRO A 404 19.96 0.91 -32.55
N CYS A 405 19.92 -0.41 -32.33
CA CYS A 405 19.06 -1.32 -33.08
C CYS A 405 17.72 -1.50 -32.35
N ARG A 406 16.61 -1.15 -33.01
CA ARG A 406 15.26 -1.30 -32.45
C ARG A 406 14.91 -2.75 -32.07
N SER A 407 15.52 -3.74 -32.73
CA SER A 407 15.39 -5.16 -32.37
C SER A 407 15.91 -5.51 -30.97
N ASP A 408 16.83 -4.71 -30.44
CA ASP A 408 17.46 -4.91 -29.14
C ASP A 408 16.70 -4.22 -28.01
N TRP A 409 15.68 -3.42 -28.35
CA TRP A 409 14.87 -2.71 -27.37
C TRP A 409 14.13 -3.69 -26.47
N ARG A 410 14.20 -3.44 -25.18
CA ARG A 410 13.49 -4.19 -24.15
C ARG A 410 12.68 -3.25 -23.29
N THR A 411 11.89 -3.80 -22.36
CA THR A 411 11.17 -3.00 -21.37
C THR A 411 12.17 -2.18 -20.57
N PHE A 412 13.32 -2.76 -20.19
CA PHE A 412 14.38 -2.09 -19.43
C PHE A 412 15.69 -2.07 -20.24
N ASN A 413 16.29 -0.90 -20.47
CA ASN A 413 17.49 -0.77 -21.31
C ASN A 413 18.57 -0.07 -20.49
N VAL A 414 19.64 -0.79 -20.16
CA VAL A 414 20.66 -0.34 -19.20
C VAL A 414 21.98 -0.07 -19.93
N ARG A 415 22.58 1.08 -19.67
CA ARG A 415 23.90 1.48 -20.20
C ARG A 415 24.84 1.84 -19.06
N GLU A 416 26.12 1.55 -19.23
CA GLU A 416 27.13 1.83 -18.21
C GLU A 416 27.37 3.32 -17.95
N ASP A 417 27.16 4.16 -18.96
CA ASP A 417 27.64 5.53 -19.07
C ASP A 417 26.78 6.60 -18.38
N GLY A 418 26.04 6.21 -17.34
CA GLY A 418 25.32 7.17 -16.51
C GLY A 418 26.26 8.14 -15.78
N PRO A 419 25.78 9.34 -15.41
CA PRO A 419 26.58 10.34 -14.72
C PRO A 419 27.11 9.84 -13.37
N GLY A 420 28.31 10.29 -13.01
CA GLY A 420 28.87 10.10 -11.66
C GLY A 420 29.14 8.64 -11.27
N GLY A 421 29.39 7.76 -12.25
CA GLY A 421 29.62 6.33 -11.99
C GLY A 421 28.34 5.57 -11.64
N THR A 422 27.19 6.04 -12.11
CA THR A 422 25.92 5.30 -12.10
C THR A 422 25.67 4.68 -13.47
N CYS A 423 24.74 3.73 -13.57
CA CYS A 423 24.20 3.37 -14.89
C CYS A 423 23.08 4.34 -15.30
N GLN A 424 22.86 4.42 -16.60
CA GLN A 424 21.59 4.89 -17.17
C GLN A 424 20.64 3.71 -17.29
N ILE A 425 19.37 3.90 -16.93
CA ILE A 425 18.30 2.96 -17.30
C ILE A 425 17.18 3.71 -18.01
N THR A 426 16.83 3.26 -19.21
CA THR A 426 15.68 3.74 -19.99
C THR A 426 14.60 2.67 -20.01
N VAL A 427 13.41 3.00 -19.52
CA VAL A 427 12.24 2.11 -19.56
C VAL A 427 11.33 2.49 -20.72
N TRP A 428 11.02 1.53 -21.59
CA TRP A 428 10.09 1.72 -22.70
C TRP A 428 8.65 1.60 -22.20
N LEU A 429 7.99 2.73 -22.03
CA LEU A 429 6.72 2.85 -21.32
C LEU A 429 5.56 2.15 -22.05
N ASN A 430 5.57 2.15 -23.39
CA ASN A 430 4.56 1.45 -24.21
C ASN A 430 4.52 -0.05 -23.86
N LYS A 431 5.70 -0.68 -23.78
CA LYS A 431 5.82 -2.10 -23.36
C LYS A 431 5.58 -2.29 -21.88
N PHE A 432 6.05 -1.38 -21.03
CA PHE A 432 5.86 -1.48 -19.58
C PHE A 432 4.37 -1.45 -19.19
N TRP A 433 3.54 -0.65 -19.86
CA TRP A 433 2.10 -0.60 -19.60
C TRP A 433 1.26 -1.57 -20.41
N GLY A 434 1.80 -2.14 -21.49
CA GLY A 434 1.03 -2.93 -22.45
C GLY A 434 -0.05 -2.10 -23.13
N ARG A 435 0.31 -0.87 -23.54
CA ARG A 435 -0.57 0.08 -24.22
C ARG A 435 -0.13 0.18 -25.68
N ASP A 436 -0.71 -0.68 -26.51
CA ASP A 436 -0.48 -0.66 -27.96
C ASP A 436 -1.27 0.46 -28.67
N ASP A 437 -2.15 1.14 -27.92
CA ASP A 437 -2.95 2.28 -28.37
C ASP A 437 -2.19 3.62 -28.32
N ILE A 438 -0.98 3.64 -27.75
CA ILE A 438 -0.09 4.81 -27.80
C ILE A 438 0.89 4.59 -28.95
N GLU A 439 0.70 5.32 -30.05
CA GLU A 439 1.52 5.20 -31.27
C GLU A 439 2.95 5.72 -31.08
N GLU A 440 3.12 6.78 -30.29
CA GLU A 440 4.44 7.37 -30.04
C GLU A 440 5.23 6.56 -29.01
N ASP A 441 6.53 6.36 -29.26
CA ASP A 441 7.41 5.74 -28.28
C ASP A 441 7.70 6.70 -27.12
N LEU A 442 7.38 6.24 -25.90
CA LEU A 442 7.57 6.99 -24.66
C LEU A 442 8.57 6.28 -23.76
N PHE A 443 9.42 7.08 -23.14
CA PHE A 443 10.51 6.59 -22.31
C PHE A 443 10.55 7.30 -20.95
N GLU A 444 10.94 6.55 -19.93
CA GLU A 444 11.39 7.11 -18.66
C GLU A 444 12.84 6.70 -18.43
N THR A 445 13.75 7.67 -18.43
CA THR A 445 15.18 7.44 -18.20
C THR A 445 15.61 7.95 -16.84
N TRP A 446 16.18 7.07 -16.03
CA TRP A 446 16.89 7.41 -14.80
C TRP A 446 18.38 7.60 -15.10
N ASN A 447 18.94 8.70 -14.61
CA ASN A 447 20.34 9.11 -14.80
C ASN A 447 20.76 9.08 -16.28
N PRO A 448 20.13 9.89 -17.14
CA PRO A 448 20.52 9.97 -18.54
C PRO A 448 21.99 10.41 -18.67
N ALA A 449 22.78 9.66 -19.44
CA ALA A 449 24.17 9.97 -19.80
C ALA A 449 24.23 11.32 -20.52
N GLU A 450 23.31 11.51 -21.47
CA GLU A 450 23.08 12.77 -22.16
C GLU A 450 21.61 13.19 -21.98
N ARG A 451 21.40 14.46 -21.64
CA ARG A 451 20.03 14.97 -21.47
C ARG A 451 19.32 14.98 -22.82
N PRO A 452 18.09 14.45 -22.93
CA PRO A 452 17.34 14.52 -24.17
C PRO A 452 17.02 15.99 -24.50
N ALA A 453 16.88 16.27 -25.80
CA ALA A 453 16.55 17.63 -26.26
C ALA A 453 15.27 18.17 -25.58
N SER A 454 15.20 19.47 -25.33
CA SER A 454 14.05 20.09 -24.64
C SER A 454 12.73 19.86 -25.39
N SER A 455 12.77 19.77 -26.73
CA SER A 455 11.61 19.46 -27.57
C SER A 455 11.12 18.00 -27.46
N GLN A 456 11.95 17.11 -26.89
CA GLN A 456 11.63 15.70 -26.66
C GLN A 456 11.32 15.42 -25.19
N THR A 457 11.64 16.34 -24.28
CA THR A 457 11.42 16.19 -22.83
C THR A 457 9.99 16.57 -22.47
N ILE A 458 9.30 15.66 -21.77
CA ILE A 458 7.96 15.87 -21.22
C ILE A 458 8.06 16.33 -19.77
N LYS A 459 8.91 15.67 -18.96
CA LYS A 459 9.10 15.98 -17.55
C LYS A 459 10.51 15.62 -17.10
N GLU A 460 11.09 16.45 -16.22
CA GLU A 460 12.32 16.12 -15.50
C GLU A 460 12.07 16.30 -13.99
N VAL A 461 12.48 15.31 -13.19
CA VAL A 461 12.44 15.38 -11.72
C VAL A 461 13.77 14.92 -11.13
N THR A 462 14.19 15.57 -10.04
CA THR A 462 15.36 15.14 -9.27
C THR A 462 14.91 14.49 -7.98
N LEU A 463 15.49 13.33 -7.65
CA LEU A 463 15.14 12.53 -6.48
C LEU A 463 16.39 12.14 -5.69
N GLY A 464 16.25 12.02 -4.38
CA GLY A 464 17.26 11.48 -3.49
C GLY A 464 16.90 10.06 -3.05
N ARG A 465 17.84 9.12 -3.16
CA ARG A 465 17.70 7.73 -2.73
C ARG A 465 18.66 7.46 -1.60
N ALA A 466 18.18 6.95 -0.47
CA ALA A 466 19.03 6.63 0.66
C ALA A 466 20.09 5.58 0.25
N THR A 467 21.35 5.83 0.61
CA THR A 467 22.46 4.91 0.30
C THR A 467 22.61 3.87 1.40
N TYR A 468 22.95 2.64 1.02
CA TYR A 468 23.21 1.56 1.96
C TYR A 468 24.71 1.40 2.16
N THR A 469 25.20 1.73 3.35
CA THR A 469 26.60 1.54 3.73
C THR A 469 26.67 0.78 5.04
N SER A 470 27.72 -0.01 5.25
CA SER A 470 28.04 -0.51 6.59
C SER A 470 28.19 0.70 7.53
N ALA A 471 27.63 0.60 8.74
CA ALA A 471 27.85 1.63 9.74
C ALA A 471 29.36 1.75 9.98
N MET A 472 29.92 2.94 9.74
CA MET A 472 31.28 3.22 10.20
C MET A 472 31.26 3.06 11.73
N LYS A 473 32.12 2.17 12.24
CA LYS A 473 32.26 1.92 13.68
C LYS A 473 32.68 3.18 14.42
#